data_AF-A0A671YZ33-F1
#
_entry.id   AF-A0A671YZ33-F1
#
_cell.length_a   1.000
_cell.length_b   1.000
_cell.length_c   1.000
_cell.angle_alpha   90.00
_cell.angle_beta   90.00
_cell.angle_gamma   90.00
#
_symmetry.space_group_name_H-M   'P 1'
#
loop_
_entity.id
_entity.type
_entity.pdbx_description
1 polymer ?
#
loop_
_entity_poly.entity_id
_entity_poly.type
_entity_poly.pdbx_seq_one_letter_code
_entity_poly.pdbx_strand_id
1 'polypeptide(L)'
;MCVILCVCRLSGCLITEEGCTSLASALDSNPSHLRELDLSYNHPGDSGVKQLSARLEDPGLRLDTLRLSGCLITEEGCTSLASALDSNPSHLRELDLSYNHPGDSGVKQLSARLEDPGWRLDTLRYDESCCSHRQSVAPFTVLRQFSASVRIFQKQ
;
A
#
# COMPACT_ATOMS: atom_id res chain seq x y z
N MET A 1 -2.64 13.91 -27.61
CA MET A 1 -1.80 12.95 -26.88
C MET A 1 -2.73 12.01 -26.13
N CYS A 2 -2.81 10.74 -26.53
CA CYS A 2 -3.58 9.75 -25.77
C CYS A 2 -2.85 9.46 -24.45
N VAL A 3 -3.38 9.95 -23.34
CA VAL A 3 -3.06 9.43 -22.01
C VAL A 3 -3.68 8.04 -21.92
N ILE A 4 -2.95 7.03 -22.41
CA ILE A 4 -3.30 5.64 -22.11
C ILE A 4 -2.96 5.45 -20.63
N LEU A 5 -3.97 5.36 -19.78
CA LEU A 5 -3.79 4.80 -18.44
C LEU A 5 -3.23 3.40 -18.62
N CYS A 6 -2.01 3.17 -18.13
CA CYS A 6 -1.47 1.82 -18.10
C CYS A 6 -1.90 1.16 -16.79
N VAL A 7 -2.53 0.00 -16.91
CA VAL A 7 -2.98 -0.85 -15.80
C VAL A 7 -2.23 -2.17 -15.93
N CYS A 8 -1.46 -2.53 -14.91
CA CYS A 8 -0.71 -3.79 -14.88
C CYS A 8 -1.31 -4.70 -13.81
N ARG A 9 -1.92 -5.80 -14.25
CA ARG A 9 -2.49 -6.82 -13.36
C ARG A 9 -1.69 -8.10 -13.50
N LEU A 10 -0.92 -8.40 -12.46
CA LEU A 10 -0.08 -9.59 -12.36
C LEU A 10 -0.49 -10.42 -11.14
N SER A 11 -1.76 -10.33 -10.74
CA SER A 11 -2.26 -11.08 -9.59
C SER A 11 -2.18 -12.59 -9.84
N GLY A 12 -1.68 -13.34 -8.86
CA GLY A 12 -1.54 -14.79 -8.96
C GLY A 12 -0.50 -15.28 -9.99
N CYS A 13 0.42 -14.41 -10.42
CA CYS A 13 1.45 -14.74 -11.40
C CYS A 13 2.71 -15.39 -10.80
N LEU A 14 2.69 -15.76 -9.52
CA LEU A 14 3.82 -16.33 -8.78
C LEU A 14 5.06 -15.41 -8.78
N ILE A 15 4.84 -14.10 -8.72
CA ILE A 15 5.92 -13.12 -8.63
C ILE A 15 6.64 -13.29 -7.30
N THR A 16 7.95 -13.49 -7.38
CA THR A 16 8.88 -13.60 -6.26
C THR A 16 9.61 -12.27 -6.02
N GLU A 17 10.48 -12.24 -5.02
CA GLU A 17 11.42 -11.13 -4.77
C GLU A 17 12.17 -10.69 -6.03
N GLU A 18 12.71 -11.65 -6.81
CA GLU A 18 13.42 -11.39 -8.07
C GLU A 18 12.49 -10.80 -9.15
N GLY A 19 11.25 -11.26 -9.19
CA GLY A 19 10.22 -10.70 -10.06
C GLY A 19 9.93 -9.24 -9.71
N CYS A 20 9.88 -8.90 -8.42
CA CYS A 20 9.77 -7.51 -7.97
C CYS A 20 10.99 -6.67 -8.33
N THR A 21 12.21 -7.22 -8.24
CA THR A 21 13.43 -6.55 -8.72
C THR A 21 13.34 -6.21 -10.21
N SER A 22 12.88 -7.18 -11.00
CA SER A 22 12.72 -7.02 -12.45
C SER A 22 11.64 -5.98 -12.77
N LEU A 23 10.53 -6.00 -12.03
CA LEU A 23 9.45 -5.02 -12.18
C LEU A 23 9.92 -3.61 -11.80
N ALA A 24 10.63 -3.45 -10.69
CA ALA A 24 11.21 -2.18 -10.29
C ALA A 24 12.14 -1.64 -11.38
N SER A 25 13.07 -2.47 -11.88
CA SER A 25 13.98 -2.10 -12.98
C SER A 25 13.25 -1.67 -14.25
N ALA A 26 12.12 -2.31 -14.56
CA ALA A 26 11.27 -1.92 -15.70
C ALA A 26 10.59 -0.56 -15.49
N LEU A 27 10.20 -0.24 -14.25
CA LEU A 27 9.65 1.07 -13.89
C LEU A 27 10.71 2.20 -13.96
N ASP A 28 11.98 1.90 -13.67
CA ASP A 28 13.11 2.85 -13.83
C ASP A 28 13.38 3.17 -15.29
N SER A 29 13.46 2.10 -16.09
CA SER A 29 13.87 2.19 -17.49
C SER A 29 12.81 2.86 -18.36
N ASN A 30 11.55 2.79 -17.92
CA ASN A 30 10.44 3.45 -18.56
C ASN A 30 9.51 3.97 -17.46
N PRO A 31 9.64 5.26 -17.04
CA PRO A 31 8.75 5.88 -16.06
C PRO A 31 7.36 5.94 -16.69
N SER A 32 6.68 4.82 -16.57
CA SER A 32 5.50 4.50 -17.34
C SER A 32 4.35 5.39 -16.88
N HIS A 33 3.38 5.61 -17.76
CA HIS A 33 2.07 6.14 -17.36
C HIS A 33 1.26 5.11 -16.54
N LEU A 34 1.93 4.22 -15.78
CA LEU A 34 1.32 3.23 -14.92
C LEU A 34 0.61 3.92 -13.79
N ARG A 35 -0.71 3.74 -13.78
CA ARG A 35 -1.61 4.28 -12.76
C ARG A 35 -2.08 3.21 -11.80
N GLU A 36 -2.13 1.96 -12.24
CA GLU A 36 -2.58 0.85 -11.40
C GLU A 36 -1.62 -0.32 -11.50
N LEU A 37 -1.18 -0.80 -10.35
CA LEU A 37 -0.39 -2.02 -10.20
C LEU A 37 -1.09 -2.98 -9.24
N ASP A 38 -1.46 -4.14 -9.74
CA ASP A 38 -2.04 -5.22 -8.96
C ASP A 38 -1.09 -6.42 -8.93
N LEU A 39 -0.52 -6.65 -7.76
CA LEU A 39 0.38 -7.76 -7.44
C LEU A 39 -0.25 -8.72 -6.43
N SER A 40 -1.57 -8.66 -6.22
CA SER A 40 -2.26 -9.49 -5.21
C SER A 40 -2.02 -10.99 -5.43
N TYR A 41 -1.98 -11.78 -4.36
CA TYR A 41 -1.75 -13.22 -4.39
C TYR A 41 -0.43 -13.62 -5.06
N ASN A 42 0.64 -12.86 -4.81
CA ASN A 42 2.01 -13.21 -5.16
C ASN A 42 2.87 -13.37 -3.90
N HIS A 43 4.16 -13.65 -4.07
CA HIS A 43 5.10 -13.82 -2.95
C HIS A 43 6.31 -12.89 -3.09
N PRO A 44 6.09 -11.56 -3.13
CA PRO A 44 7.17 -10.59 -3.32
C PRO A 44 8.16 -10.55 -2.16
N GLY A 45 7.81 -11.10 -0.98
CA GLY A 45 8.60 -10.97 0.24
C GLY A 45 8.72 -9.52 0.72
N ASP A 46 9.20 -9.31 1.95
CA ASP A 46 9.43 -7.95 2.45
C ASP A 46 10.53 -7.23 1.67
N SER A 47 11.52 -7.97 1.16
CA SER A 47 12.60 -7.43 0.32
C SER A 47 12.09 -6.93 -1.03
N GLY A 48 11.21 -7.66 -1.71
CA GLY A 48 10.61 -7.21 -2.97
C GLY A 48 9.68 -6.02 -2.76
N VAL A 49 8.93 -6.00 -1.67
CA VAL A 49 8.12 -4.84 -1.26
C VAL A 49 9.00 -3.62 -0.98
N LYS A 50 10.14 -3.79 -0.33
CA LYS A 50 11.10 -2.70 -0.07
C LYS A 50 11.65 -2.12 -1.37
N GLN A 51 11.93 -2.96 -2.37
CA GLN A 51 12.35 -2.48 -3.69
C GLN A 51 11.25 -1.71 -4.40
N LEU A 52 9.99 -2.18 -4.34
CA LEU A 52 8.84 -1.43 -4.84
C LEU A 52 8.65 -0.11 -4.08
N SER A 53 8.89 -0.10 -2.77
CA SER A 53 8.79 1.10 -1.92
C SER A 53 9.82 2.15 -2.34
N ALA A 54 11.06 1.75 -2.60
CA ALA A 54 12.09 2.66 -3.13
C ALA A 54 11.69 3.31 -4.46
N ARG A 55 10.85 2.63 -5.27
CA ARG A 55 10.28 3.23 -6.49
C ARG A 55 9.16 4.22 -6.22
N LEU A 56 8.36 4.02 -5.18
CA LEU A 56 7.32 4.97 -4.77
C LEU A 56 7.89 6.27 -4.20
N GLU A 57 9.13 6.24 -3.71
CA GLU A 57 9.87 7.45 -3.30
C GLU A 57 10.21 8.37 -4.48
N ASP A 58 10.23 7.85 -5.72
CA ASP A 58 10.51 8.64 -6.91
C ASP A 58 9.31 9.58 -7.24
N PRO A 59 9.51 10.92 -7.23
CA PRO A 59 8.45 11.88 -7.54
C PRO A 59 7.97 11.80 -9.01
N GLY A 60 8.75 11.16 -9.89
CA GLY A 60 8.38 10.89 -11.27
C GLY A 60 7.32 9.78 -11.43
N LEU A 61 7.21 8.87 -10.46
CA LEU A 61 6.24 7.79 -10.49
C LEU A 61 4.87 8.28 -10.00
N ARG A 62 3.84 8.12 -10.83
CA ARG A 62 2.47 8.57 -10.51
C ARG A 62 1.48 7.41 -10.46
N LEU A 63 1.69 6.53 -9.48
CA LEU A 63 0.78 5.42 -9.23
C LEU A 63 -0.45 5.91 -8.45
N ASP A 64 -1.64 5.62 -8.95
CA ASP A 64 -2.91 5.97 -8.31
C ASP A 64 -3.45 4.79 -7.48
N THR A 65 -3.10 3.54 -7.84
CA THR A 65 -3.57 2.33 -7.16
C THR A 65 -2.47 1.27 -7.05
N LEU A 66 -2.28 0.76 -5.83
CA LEU A 66 -1.40 -0.37 -5.53
C LEU A 66 -2.18 -1.43 -4.77
N ARG A 67 -2.24 -2.65 -5.33
CA ARG A 67 -2.84 -3.81 -4.66
C ARG A 67 -1.79 -4.88 -4.41
N LEU A 68 -1.67 -5.27 -3.15
CA LEU A 68 -0.75 -6.27 -2.61
C LEU A 68 -1.50 -7.24 -1.70
N SER A 69 -2.79 -7.44 -1.97
CA SER A 69 -3.63 -8.30 -1.13
C SER A 69 -3.15 -9.75 -1.16
N GLY A 70 -3.02 -10.41 -0.01
CA GLY A 70 -2.66 -11.84 0.05
C GLY A 70 -1.21 -12.11 -0.37
N CYS A 71 -0.29 -11.18 -0.12
CA CYS A 71 1.11 -11.27 -0.52
C CYS A 71 2.05 -11.78 0.59
N LEU A 72 1.52 -12.14 1.77
CA LEU A 72 2.27 -12.56 2.95
C LEU A 72 3.28 -11.52 3.45
N ILE A 73 2.98 -10.24 3.24
CA ILE A 73 3.83 -9.12 3.65
C ILE A 73 3.78 -8.98 5.17
N THR A 74 4.93 -8.75 5.80
CA THR A 74 5.02 -8.58 7.26
C THR A 74 5.10 -7.10 7.66
N GLU A 75 5.24 -6.84 8.95
CA GLU A 75 5.42 -5.49 9.50
C GLU A 75 6.61 -4.75 8.87
N GLU A 76 7.68 -5.45 8.50
CA GLU A 76 8.86 -4.85 7.86
C GLU A 76 8.52 -4.28 6.48
N GLY A 77 7.85 -5.08 5.64
CA GLY A 77 7.43 -4.65 4.31
C GLY A 77 6.40 -3.51 4.37
N CYS A 78 5.43 -3.60 5.28
CA CYS A 78 4.43 -2.53 5.46
C CYS A 78 5.04 -1.23 5.99
N THR A 79 6.01 -1.30 6.91
CA THR A 79 6.75 -0.14 7.41
C THR A 79 7.58 0.52 6.29
N SER A 80 8.18 -0.30 5.42
CA SER A 80 8.93 0.18 4.25
C SER A 80 8.00 0.93 3.27
N LEU A 81 6.82 0.38 2.99
CA LEU A 81 5.80 1.04 2.17
C LEU A 81 5.35 2.37 2.80
N ALA A 82 5.04 2.38 4.09
CA ALA A 82 4.63 3.59 4.79
C ALA A 82 5.71 4.69 4.69
N SER A 83 6.98 4.35 4.94
CA SER A 83 8.11 5.28 4.85
C SER A 83 8.30 5.86 3.44
N ALA A 84 8.05 5.08 2.40
CA ALA A 84 8.13 5.56 1.01
C ALA A 84 7.00 6.55 0.70
N LEU A 85 5.77 6.24 1.14
CA LEU A 85 4.61 7.11 0.99
C LEU A 85 4.73 8.41 1.81
N ASP A 86 5.52 8.39 2.88
CA ASP A 86 5.88 9.54 3.70
C ASP A 86 6.88 10.48 3.01
N SER A 87 7.88 9.90 2.37
CA SER A 87 8.99 10.64 1.74
C SER A 87 8.56 11.34 0.45
N ASN A 88 7.62 10.72 -0.26
CA ASN A 88 6.97 11.30 -1.41
C ASN A 88 5.46 11.16 -1.17
N PRO A 89 4.76 12.22 -0.69
CA PRO A 89 3.31 12.17 -0.46
C PRO A 89 2.62 11.85 -1.77
N SER A 90 2.45 10.55 -1.99
CA SER A 90 2.30 10.00 -3.31
C SER A 90 0.97 10.41 -3.92
N HIS A 91 0.86 10.27 -5.23
CA HIS A 91 -0.43 10.36 -5.90
C HIS A 91 -1.36 9.18 -5.59
N LEU A 92 -0.92 8.23 -4.76
CA LEU A 92 -1.65 7.01 -4.46
C LEU A 92 -2.98 7.35 -3.79
N ARG A 93 -4.06 6.88 -4.42
CA ARG A 93 -5.44 7.02 -3.97
C ARG A 93 -5.93 5.74 -3.31
N GLU A 94 -5.45 4.59 -3.75
CA GLU A 94 -5.87 3.29 -3.22
C GLU A 94 -4.65 2.43 -2.89
N LEU A 95 -4.60 1.95 -1.65
CA LEU A 95 -3.65 0.95 -1.17
C LEU A 95 -4.41 -0.22 -0.57
N ASP A 96 -4.22 -1.40 -1.15
CA ASP A 96 -4.80 -2.64 -0.66
C ASP A 96 -3.72 -3.59 -0.12
N LEU A 97 -3.74 -3.80 1.19
CA LEU A 97 -2.89 -4.69 1.96
C LEU A 97 -3.70 -5.78 2.69
N SER A 98 -4.96 -6.03 2.31
CA SER A 98 -5.76 -7.11 2.90
C SER A 98 -5.05 -8.47 2.80
N TYR A 99 -5.35 -9.39 3.69
CA TYR A 99 -4.71 -10.70 3.79
C TYR A 99 -3.17 -10.65 3.92
N ASN A 100 -2.63 -9.64 4.61
CA ASN A 100 -1.22 -9.55 5.00
C ASN A 100 -1.09 -9.38 6.53
N HIS A 101 0.15 -9.19 7.02
CA HIS A 101 0.48 -9.06 8.43
C HIS A 101 1.21 -7.73 8.71
N PRO A 102 0.53 -6.57 8.58
CA PRO A 102 1.17 -5.26 8.69
C PRO A 102 1.75 -4.93 10.08
N GLY A 103 1.39 -5.68 11.11
CA GLY A 103 1.81 -5.43 12.50
C GLY A 103 1.29 -4.10 13.07
N ASP A 104 1.48 -3.90 14.36
CA ASP A 104 1.01 -2.69 15.04
C ASP A 104 1.74 -1.44 14.52
N SER A 105 3.03 -1.56 14.20
CA SER A 105 3.86 -0.45 13.73
C SER A 105 3.50 -0.04 12.31
N GLY A 106 3.30 -1.02 11.41
CA GLY A 106 2.89 -0.75 10.04
C GLY A 106 1.49 -0.15 9.99
N VAL A 107 0.53 -0.70 10.75
CA VAL A 107 -0.82 -0.13 10.87
C VAL A 107 -0.78 1.29 11.42
N LYS A 108 -0.01 1.54 12.46
CA LYS A 108 0.10 2.88 13.07
C LYS A 108 0.66 3.90 12.08
N GLN A 109 1.72 3.57 11.33
CA GLN A 109 2.32 4.48 10.35
C GLN A 109 1.37 4.77 9.19
N LEU A 110 0.77 3.72 8.61
CA LEU A 110 -0.19 3.87 7.52
C LEU A 110 -1.46 4.63 7.97
N SER A 111 -1.93 4.41 9.19
CA SER A 111 -3.15 5.05 9.68
C SER A 111 -2.94 6.50 10.13
N ALA A 112 -1.79 6.82 10.73
CA ALA A 112 -1.48 8.19 11.19
C ALA A 112 -1.57 9.22 10.05
N ARG A 113 -1.23 8.80 8.83
CA ARG A 113 -1.25 9.65 7.66
C ARG A 113 -2.65 9.97 7.15
N LEU A 114 -3.68 9.19 7.49
CA LEU A 114 -5.07 9.50 7.12
C LEU A 114 -5.59 10.76 7.79
N GLU A 115 -4.90 11.23 8.83
CA GLU A 115 -5.19 12.48 9.52
C GLU A 115 -4.45 13.68 8.88
N ASP A 116 -3.47 13.44 8.01
CA ASP A 116 -2.70 14.46 7.30
C ASP A 116 -3.49 14.99 6.08
N PRO A 117 -3.85 16.28 6.04
CA PRO A 117 -4.57 16.88 4.91
C PRO A 117 -3.74 16.93 3.62
N GLY A 118 -2.41 16.76 3.69
CA GLY A 118 -1.52 16.63 2.55
C GLY A 118 -1.55 15.25 1.90
N TRP A 119 -2.09 14.24 2.59
CA TRP A 119 -2.15 12.88 2.07
C TRP A 119 -3.40 12.66 1.21
N ARG A 120 -3.19 12.07 0.03
CA ARG A 120 -4.22 11.91 -1.00
C ARG A 120 -4.84 10.52 -1.03
N LEU A 121 -4.48 9.65 -0.10
CA LEU A 121 -5.01 8.30 -0.03
C LEU A 121 -6.51 8.33 0.31
N ASP A 122 -7.34 7.92 -0.65
CA ASP A 122 -8.78 7.88 -0.52
C ASP A 122 -9.23 6.54 0.12
N THR A 123 -8.45 5.47 -0.06
CA THR A 123 -8.79 4.14 0.44
C THR A 123 -7.54 3.38 0.88
N LEU A 124 -7.54 2.94 2.14
CA LEU A 124 -6.59 1.99 2.69
C LEU A 124 -7.35 0.74 3.15
N ARG A 125 -6.90 -0.45 2.74
CA ARG A 125 -7.43 -1.75 3.21
C ARG A 125 -6.33 -2.59 3.85
N TYR A 126 -6.61 -3.16 5.01
CA TYR A 126 -5.80 -4.19 5.68
C TYR A 126 -6.69 -4.97 6.65
N ASP A 127 -6.25 -6.16 7.08
CA ASP A 127 -6.96 -6.98 8.06
C ASP A 127 -6.40 -6.74 9.47
N GLU A 128 -7.27 -6.56 10.46
CA GLU A 128 -6.89 -6.31 11.87
C GLU A 128 -6.55 -7.59 12.67
N SER A 129 -6.25 -8.70 12.01
CA SER A 129 -6.27 -10.02 12.66
C SER A 129 -5.17 -10.31 13.68
N CYS A 130 -4.40 -9.31 14.15
CA CYS A 130 -3.42 -9.51 15.23
C CYS A 130 -3.36 -8.40 16.29
N CYS A 131 -4.43 -7.64 16.53
CA CYS A 131 -4.51 -6.84 17.76
C CYS A 131 -4.87 -7.76 18.93
N SER A 132 -3.88 -8.41 19.54
CA SER A 132 -4.03 -9.02 20.86
C SER A 132 -4.18 -7.88 21.88
N HIS A 133 -5.36 -7.25 21.98
CA HIS A 133 -5.94 -6.54 23.13
C HIS A 133 -7.23 -5.79 22.67
N ARG A 134 -8.36 -6.50 22.80
CA ARG A 134 -9.77 -6.04 22.89
C ARG A 134 -10.49 -5.47 21.65
N GLN A 135 -11.61 -6.16 21.42
CA GLN A 135 -12.90 -5.76 20.83
C GLN A 135 -13.03 -5.76 19.30
N SER A 136 -13.31 -6.97 18.79
CA SER A 136 -14.39 -7.29 17.85
C SER A 136 -14.96 -6.10 17.07
N VAL A 137 -14.43 -5.85 15.88
CA VAL A 137 -15.13 -5.16 14.79
C VAL A 137 -14.73 -5.79 13.44
N ALA A 138 -15.63 -5.65 12.47
CA ALA A 138 -15.75 -6.40 11.22
C ALA A 138 -14.46 -6.54 10.36
N PRO A 139 -14.35 -7.59 9.52
CA PRO A 139 -13.08 -8.03 8.92
C PRO A 139 -12.53 -7.14 7.78
N PHE A 140 -12.97 -5.89 7.62
CA PHE A 140 -12.43 -4.99 6.60
C PHE A 140 -12.44 -3.55 7.13
N THR A 141 -11.31 -3.10 7.68
CA THR A 141 -11.14 -1.69 8.02
C THR A 141 -10.86 -0.92 6.73
N VAL A 142 -11.92 -0.43 6.07
CA VAL A 142 -11.81 0.60 5.03
C VAL A 142 -11.64 1.94 5.72
N LEU A 143 -10.41 2.43 5.78
CA LEU A 143 -10.18 3.77 6.29
C LEU A 143 -10.45 4.79 5.19
N ARG A 144 -11.65 5.38 5.31
CA ARG A 144 -12.31 6.49 4.56
C ARG A 144 -13.32 6.09 3.46
N GLN A 145 -14.58 6.03 3.87
CA GLN A 145 -15.67 6.59 3.08
C GLN A 145 -16.25 7.76 3.88
N PHE A 146 -16.39 8.94 3.26
CA PHE A 146 -16.90 10.15 3.92
C PHE A 146 -18.25 9.88 4.61
N SER A 147 -18.25 9.87 5.94
CA SER A 147 -19.41 10.24 6.74
C SER A 147 -18.92 10.85 8.05
N ALA A 148 -19.40 12.05 8.34
CA ALA A 148 -19.01 12.86 9.47
C ALA A 148 -19.35 12.17 10.81
N SER A 149 -18.43 11.40 11.37
CA SER A 149 -18.28 11.12 12.81
C SER A 149 -17.11 10.17 13.06
N VAL A 150 -15.87 10.62 12.82
CA VAL A 150 -14.72 10.00 13.48
C VAL A 150 -14.52 10.74 14.79
N ARG A 151 -15.23 10.30 15.82
CA ARG A 151 -14.86 10.61 17.20
C ARG A 151 -13.59 9.84 17.50
N ILE A 152 -12.47 10.56 17.40
CA ILE A 152 -11.40 10.62 18.40
C ILE A 152 -11.30 9.36 19.29
N PHE A 153 -10.34 8.49 19.01
CA PHE A 153 -9.71 7.68 20.06
C PHE A 153 -8.52 8.47 20.64
N GLN A 154 -8.85 9.46 21.44
CA GLN A 154 -7.99 10.08 22.45
C GLN A 154 -8.86 10.40 23.67
N LYS A 155 -8.38 9.97 24.85
CA LYS A 155 -8.90 10.10 26.22
C LYS A 155 -10.01 9.09 26.57
N GLN A 156 -9.92 8.30 27.64
CA GLN A 156 -9.22 8.46 28.94
C GLN A 156 -8.30 7.29 29.28
#